data_AF-A0A525CEJ0-F1
#
_entry.id   AF-A0A525CEJ0-F1
#
_cell.length_a   1.000
_cell.length_b   1.000
_cell.length_c   1.000
_cell.angle_alpha   90.00
_cell.angle_beta   90.00
_cell.angle_gamma   90.00
#
_symmetry.space_group_name_H-M   'P 1'
#
loop_
_entity.id
_entity.type
_entity.pdbx_description
1 polymer ?
#
loop_
_entity_poly.entity_id
_entity_poly.type
_entity_poly.pdbx_seq_one_letter_code
_entity_poly.pdbx_strand_id
1 'polypeptide(L)'
;VRFRQDGVLHEVASPPVSLANRITARIKVMSRLDIAERRVPQDGRIKMNITKKRSIDFRVNSCPTIWGEKIVLRILDSSSAMLGIEKLGYEDVQRERYEKALASPYGMILVTGPTGSGKTVSLYTGLNILNTDDRNISTVEDPVEINLPGINQVNTNPRAGLDFASALRAFLRQDPDIVMVGEIRDLETAEIAIKAALTGHLVLSTLHTNDAPQTLTRLANMGVPAFNIASAVSLIIAQRLARRLCPHCKKPVDIPKEALVEEGFKEDEIDDLQIYGAVGCDQCVEGYKGRVGIYQVMPVSEEIGRIIMEGGNALEIGDQAAKEGIADLRQSGLNKVKDGVTSLEEINRVTKE
;
A
#
# COMPACT_ATOMS: atom_id res chain seq x y z
N VAL A 1 20.36 -18.06 -1.74
CA VAL A 1 19.31 -17.44 -2.60
C VAL A 1 17.98 -17.55 -1.88
N ARG A 2 17.25 -16.44 -1.74
CA ARG A 2 15.96 -16.40 -1.04
C ARG A 2 14.88 -15.82 -1.95
N PHE A 3 13.68 -16.37 -1.90
CA PHE A 3 12.49 -15.80 -2.54
C PHE A 3 11.61 -15.13 -1.50
N ARG A 4 10.97 -14.01 -1.88
CA ARG A 4 9.94 -13.40 -1.06
C ARG A 4 8.58 -13.88 -1.55
N GLN A 5 7.90 -14.72 -0.77
CA GLN A 5 6.56 -15.23 -1.06
C GLN A 5 5.63 -14.74 0.05
N ASP A 6 4.50 -14.15 -0.35
CA ASP A 6 3.52 -13.55 0.58
C ASP A 6 4.12 -12.62 1.65
N GLY A 7 5.18 -11.89 1.26
CA GLY A 7 5.88 -10.93 2.10
C GLY A 7 7.02 -11.50 2.95
N VAL A 8 7.17 -12.82 3.04
CA VAL A 8 8.18 -13.50 3.88
C VAL A 8 9.30 -14.10 3.01
N LEU A 9 10.54 -14.08 3.51
CA LEU A 9 11.71 -14.60 2.80
C LEU A 9 11.92 -16.08 3.13
N HIS A 10 11.99 -16.92 2.10
CA HIS A 10 12.28 -18.35 2.22
C HIS A 10 13.56 -18.67 1.48
N GLU A 11 14.42 -19.49 2.09
CA GLU A 11 15.62 -20.00 1.43
C GLU A 11 15.24 -21.04 0.38
N VAL A 12 15.79 -20.89 -0.83
CA VAL A 12 15.46 -21.76 -1.98
C VAL A 12 16.67 -22.52 -2.48
N ALA A 13 17.86 -21.92 -2.37
CA ALA A 13 19.11 -22.56 -2.79
C ALA A 13 20.30 -21.91 -2.11
N SER A 14 21.30 -22.71 -1.78
CA SER A 14 22.60 -22.25 -1.27
C SER A 14 23.74 -22.70 -2.19
N PRO A 15 23.94 -22.01 -3.32
CA PRO A 15 24.97 -22.37 -4.28
C PRO A 15 26.38 -22.14 -3.71
N PRO A 16 27.40 -22.87 -4.19
CA PRO A 16 28.79 -22.67 -3.79
C PRO A 16 29.25 -21.21 -4.01
N VAL A 17 30.04 -20.69 -3.06
CA VAL A 17 30.55 -19.30 -3.10
C VAL A 17 31.37 -19.01 -4.36
N SER A 18 32.04 -20.02 -4.92
CA SER A 18 32.80 -19.90 -6.19
C SER A 18 31.94 -19.48 -7.39
N LEU A 19 30.62 -19.70 -7.35
CA LEU A 19 29.68 -19.28 -8.39
C LEU A 19 29.20 -17.83 -8.22
N ALA A 20 29.40 -17.19 -7.06
CA ALA A 20 28.83 -15.88 -6.75
C ALA A 20 29.16 -14.83 -7.83
N ASN A 21 30.44 -14.68 -8.17
CA ASN A 21 30.89 -13.72 -9.18
C ASN A 21 30.32 -14.00 -10.57
N ARG A 22 30.15 -15.28 -10.94
CA ARG A 22 29.60 -15.68 -12.24
C ARG A 22 28.10 -15.38 -12.34
N ILE A 23 27.37 -15.65 -11.26
CA ILE A 23 25.93 -15.36 -11.17
C ILE A 23 25.70 -13.85 -11.22
N THR A 24 26.44 -13.08 -10.41
CA THR A 24 26.35 -11.62 -10.38
C THR A 24 26.65 -11.01 -11.75
N ALA A 25 27.76 -11.43 -12.40
CA ALA A 25 28.10 -10.94 -13.74
C ALA A 25 27.02 -11.26 -14.77
N ARG A 26 26.45 -12.49 -14.75
CA ARG A 26 25.39 -12.87 -15.67
C ARG A 26 24.13 -12.03 -15.49
N ILE A 27 23.71 -11.78 -14.26
CA ILE A 27 22.54 -10.95 -13.99
C ILE A 27 22.81 -9.50 -14.44
N LYS A 28 24.00 -8.94 -14.15
CA LYS A 28 24.38 -7.60 -14.59
C LYS A 28 24.35 -7.44 -16.11
N VAL A 29 24.85 -8.43 -16.86
CA VAL A 29 24.72 -8.47 -18.34
C VAL A 29 23.26 -8.41 -18.76
N MET A 30 22.40 -9.26 -18.18
CA MET A 30 20.98 -9.32 -18.53
C MET A 30 20.26 -8.01 -18.24
N SER A 31 20.68 -7.28 -17.19
CA SER A 31 20.10 -6.01 -16.78
C SER A 31 20.81 -4.77 -17.34
N ARG A 32 21.77 -4.94 -18.27
CA ARG A 32 22.57 -3.86 -18.88
C ARG A 32 23.34 -3.00 -17.86
N LEU A 33 23.85 -3.64 -16.81
CA LEU A 33 24.67 -3.01 -15.77
C LEU A 33 26.17 -3.15 -16.09
N ASP A 34 26.97 -2.23 -15.58
CA ASP A 34 28.44 -2.28 -15.73
C ASP A 34 29.01 -3.36 -14.81
N ILE A 35 29.57 -4.42 -15.41
CA ILE A 35 30.13 -5.59 -14.73
C ILE A 35 31.47 -5.25 -14.05
N ALA A 36 32.22 -4.29 -14.60
CA ALA A 36 33.51 -3.87 -14.09
C ALA A 36 33.34 -3.01 -12.83
N GLU A 37 32.31 -2.17 -12.79
CA GLU A 37 32.00 -1.39 -11.61
C GLU A 37 31.30 -2.24 -10.55
N ARG A 38 31.93 -2.41 -9.38
CA ARG A 38 31.42 -3.24 -8.26
C ARG A 38 31.41 -2.50 -6.92
N ARG A 39 31.73 -1.21 -6.92
CA ARG A 39 31.94 -0.40 -5.71
C ARG A 39 30.77 0.53 -5.41
N VAL A 40 29.87 0.71 -6.37
CA VAL A 40 28.67 1.54 -6.22
C VAL A 40 27.41 0.74 -6.56
N PRO A 41 26.26 1.05 -5.92
CA PRO A 41 24.99 0.46 -6.30
C PRO A 41 24.62 0.75 -7.75
N GLN A 42 23.89 -0.16 -8.37
CA GLN A 42 23.44 -0.03 -9.75
C GLN A 42 21.99 -0.53 -9.91
N ASP A 43 21.20 0.17 -10.71
CA ASP A 43 19.81 -0.16 -11.00
C ASP A 43 19.63 -0.46 -12.49
N GLY A 44 18.94 -1.56 -12.80
CA GLY A 44 18.69 -2.03 -14.15
C GLY A 44 17.32 -2.69 -14.28
N ARG A 45 17.01 -3.12 -15.49
CA ARG A 45 15.77 -3.86 -15.78
C ARG A 45 16.05 -5.09 -16.63
N ILE A 46 15.34 -6.18 -16.37
CA ILE A 46 15.35 -7.38 -17.20
C ILE A 46 13.93 -7.60 -17.71
N LYS A 47 13.74 -7.65 -19.02
CA LYS A 47 12.51 -8.15 -19.64
C LYS A 47 12.71 -9.60 -20.03
N MET A 48 11.98 -10.51 -19.40
CA MET A 48 12.09 -11.95 -19.65
C MET A 48 10.80 -12.48 -20.26
N ASN A 49 10.89 -12.99 -21.49
CA ASN A 49 9.75 -13.61 -22.16
C ASN A 49 9.61 -15.06 -21.66
N ILE A 50 8.53 -15.35 -20.90
CA ILE A 50 8.21 -16.70 -20.42
C ILE A 50 7.51 -17.50 -21.51
N THR A 51 6.59 -16.86 -22.23
CA THR A 51 5.89 -17.43 -23.38
C THR A 51 5.77 -16.38 -24.49
N LYS A 52 5.28 -16.77 -25.68
CA LYS A 52 4.99 -15.82 -26.78
C LYS A 52 4.06 -14.66 -26.38
N LYS A 53 3.21 -14.86 -25.37
CA LYS A 53 2.21 -13.88 -24.92
C LYS A 53 2.47 -13.31 -23.53
N ARG A 54 3.47 -13.83 -22.79
CA ARG A 54 3.74 -13.44 -21.41
C ARG A 54 5.20 -13.08 -21.24
N SER A 55 5.46 -11.80 -21.02
CA SER A 55 6.74 -11.29 -20.50
C SER A 55 6.60 -10.93 -19.03
N ILE A 56 7.66 -11.14 -18.27
CA ILE A 56 7.80 -10.64 -16.90
C ILE A 56 8.94 -9.64 -16.90
N ASP A 57 8.66 -8.45 -16.37
CA ASP A 57 9.67 -7.42 -16.16
C ASP A 57 10.22 -7.53 -14.74
N PHE A 58 11.52 -7.35 -14.60
CA PHE A 58 12.20 -7.30 -13.32
C PHE A 58 12.90 -5.98 -13.16
N ARG A 59 12.74 -5.34 -12.01
CA ARG A 59 13.67 -4.31 -11.54
C ARG A 59 14.82 -4.99 -10.82
N VAL A 60 16.04 -4.70 -11.25
CA VAL A 60 17.26 -5.30 -10.72
C VAL A 60 18.05 -4.23 -9.99
N ASN A 61 18.46 -4.51 -8.76
CA ASN A 61 19.38 -3.66 -8.01
C ASN A 61 20.59 -4.49 -7.60
N SER A 62 21.80 -3.99 -7.89
CA SER A 62 23.06 -4.51 -7.37
C SER A 62 23.56 -3.57 -6.29
N CYS A 63 24.00 -4.10 -5.15
CA CYS A 63 24.56 -3.33 -4.06
C CYS A 63 25.84 -4.01 -3.52
N PRO A 64 26.98 -3.29 -3.41
CA PRO A 64 28.20 -3.84 -2.83
C PRO A 64 28.01 -4.17 -1.35
N THR A 65 28.50 -5.34 -0.95
CA THR A 65 28.57 -5.77 0.45
C THR A 65 29.99 -6.22 0.76
N ILE A 66 30.28 -6.48 2.05
CA ILE A 66 31.60 -6.96 2.51
C ILE A 66 32.04 -8.23 1.77
N TRP A 67 31.10 -9.11 1.39
CA TRP A 67 31.38 -10.42 0.78
C TRP A 67 31.09 -10.47 -0.74
N GLY A 68 31.02 -9.30 -1.39
CA GLY A 68 30.70 -9.17 -2.81
C GLY A 68 29.36 -8.47 -3.06
N GLU A 69 28.85 -8.50 -4.28
CA GLU A 69 27.61 -7.80 -4.63
C GLU A 69 26.36 -8.61 -4.23
N LYS A 70 25.43 -7.96 -3.53
CA LYS A 70 24.07 -8.45 -3.32
C LYS A 70 23.20 -7.96 -4.47
N ILE A 71 22.57 -8.90 -5.19
CA ILE A 71 21.57 -8.57 -6.20
C ILE A 71 20.16 -8.88 -5.70
N VAL A 72 19.24 -7.95 -5.95
CA VAL A 72 17.80 -8.14 -5.73
C VAL A 72 17.07 -7.98 -7.06
N LEU A 73 16.21 -8.95 -7.38
CA LEU A 73 15.28 -8.87 -8.50
C LEU A 73 13.87 -8.73 -7.94
N ARG A 74 13.18 -7.64 -8.29
CA ARG A 74 11.77 -7.43 -8.00
C ARG A 74 10.96 -7.73 -9.25
N ILE A 75 10.05 -8.70 -9.15
CA ILE A 75 9.06 -8.98 -10.21
C ILE A 75 8.10 -7.80 -10.30
N LEU A 76 7.91 -7.29 -11.51
CA LEU A 76 6.88 -6.33 -11.87
C LEU A 76 5.82 -7.09 -12.67
N ASP A 77 4.66 -7.30 -12.06
CA ASP A 77 3.52 -7.94 -12.71
C ASP A 77 2.42 -6.89 -12.91
N SER A 78 2.17 -6.50 -14.16
CA SER A 78 1.14 -5.52 -14.51
C SER A 78 -0.29 -6.04 -14.31
N SER A 79 -0.49 -7.35 -14.21
CA SER A 79 -1.83 -7.93 -14.08
C SER A 79 -2.52 -7.59 -12.75
N SER A 80 -1.76 -7.28 -11.69
CA SER A 80 -2.33 -6.89 -10.40
C SER A 80 -2.93 -5.49 -10.38
N ALA A 81 -2.58 -4.60 -11.31
CA ALA A 81 -3.19 -3.27 -11.40
C ALA A 81 -4.65 -3.31 -11.89
N MET A 82 -5.07 -4.40 -12.55
CA MET A 82 -6.43 -4.59 -13.03
C MET A 82 -7.31 -5.38 -12.04
N LEU A 83 -6.89 -5.47 -10.77
CA LEU A 83 -7.75 -6.01 -9.72
C LEU A 83 -8.91 -5.02 -9.50
N GLY A 84 -10.14 -5.46 -9.76
CA GLY A 84 -11.32 -4.70 -9.36
C GLY A 84 -11.39 -4.55 -7.84
N ILE A 85 -12.06 -3.49 -7.37
CA ILE A 85 -12.20 -3.15 -5.95
C ILE A 85 -12.71 -4.32 -5.10
N GLU A 86 -13.58 -5.16 -5.68
CA GLU A 86 -14.12 -6.39 -5.08
C GLU A 86 -13.05 -7.41 -4.65
N LYS A 87 -11.89 -7.39 -5.32
CA LYS A 87 -10.82 -8.36 -5.06
C LYS A 87 -9.78 -7.82 -4.07
N LEU A 88 -9.90 -6.57 -3.62
CA LEU A 88 -8.97 -5.97 -2.66
C LEU A 88 -9.23 -6.46 -1.23
N GLY A 89 -10.46 -6.89 -0.93
CA GLY A 89 -10.83 -7.43 0.38
C GLY A 89 -11.33 -6.40 1.37
N TYR A 90 -11.82 -5.24 0.89
CA TYR A 90 -12.63 -4.32 1.69
C TYR A 90 -13.88 -5.01 2.23
N GLU A 91 -14.33 -4.60 3.41
CA GLU A 91 -15.72 -4.87 3.81
C GLU A 91 -16.69 -3.96 3.06
N ASP A 92 -17.96 -4.35 3.00
CA ASP A 92 -18.98 -3.62 2.23
C ASP A 92 -19.05 -2.13 2.61
N VAL A 93 -19.07 -1.83 3.91
CA VAL A 93 -19.08 -0.46 4.44
C VAL A 93 -17.79 0.30 4.08
N GLN A 94 -16.65 -0.39 4.03
CA GLN A 94 -15.37 0.21 3.68
C GLN A 94 -15.30 0.52 2.18
N ARG A 95 -15.78 -0.39 1.34
CA ARG A 95 -15.90 -0.21 -0.11
C ARG A 95 -16.82 0.97 -0.42
N GLU A 96 -18.00 1.00 0.19
CA GLU A 96 -18.98 2.09 -0.01
C GLU A 96 -18.38 3.46 0.32
N ARG A 97 -17.66 3.57 1.46
CA ARG A 97 -16.96 4.80 1.84
C ARG A 97 -15.91 5.21 0.80
N TYR A 98 -15.15 4.26 0.26
CA TYR A 98 -14.14 4.56 -0.75
C TYR A 98 -14.76 4.98 -2.08
N GLU A 99 -15.76 4.25 -2.57
CA GLU A 99 -16.48 4.57 -3.81
C GLU A 99 -17.18 5.93 -3.70
N LYS A 100 -17.79 6.23 -2.55
CA LYS A 100 -18.40 7.54 -2.28
C LYS A 100 -17.37 8.67 -2.35
N ALA A 101 -16.17 8.47 -1.78
CA ALA A 101 -15.11 9.47 -1.84
C ALA A 101 -14.55 9.65 -3.26
N LEU A 102 -14.44 8.57 -4.04
CA LEU A 102 -14.03 8.60 -5.45
C LEU A 102 -15.07 9.33 -6.33
N ALA A 103 -16.35 9.19 -6.02
CA ALA A 103 -17.43 9.85 -6.76
C ALA A 103 -17.51 11.36 -6.49
N SER A 104 -16.84 11.87 -5.45
CA SER A 104 -16.78 13.30 -5.17
C SER A 104 -16.07 14.07 -6.28
N PRO A 105 -16.56 15.26 -6.66
CA PRO A 105 -15.94 16.07 -7.72
C PRO A 105 -14.56 16.60 -7.32
N TYR A 106 -14.30 16.78 -6.03
CA TYR A 106 -13.04 17.28 -5.50
C TYR A 106 -12.78 16.76 -4.08
N GLY A 107 -11.57 17.02 -3.59
CA GLY A 107 -11.11 16.62 -2.27
C GLY A 107 -9.87 15.74 -2.34
N MET A 108 -9.34 15.36 -1.19
CA MET A 108 -8.10 14.60 -1.09
C MET A 108 -8.33 13.24 -0.43
N ILE A 109 -7.96 12.18 -1.14
CA ILE A 109 -7.94 10.80 -0.66
C ILE A 109 -6.49 10.39 -0.40
N LEU A 110 -6.20 9.99 0.83
CA LEU A 110 -4.88 9.56 1.26
C LEU A 110 -4.86 8.07 1.55
N VAL A 111 -3.99 7.34 0.87
CA VAL A 111 -3.76 5.92 1.12
C VAL A 111 -2.45 5.75 1.89
N THR A 112 -2.51 5.20 3.09
CA THR A 112 -1.38 5.14 4.01
C THR A 112 -1.01 3.73 4.42
N GLY A 113 0.20 3.58 4.96
CA GLY A 113 0.75 2.31 5.44
C GLY A 113 2.22 2.12 5.06
N PRO A 114 2.84 1.01 5.51
CA PRO A 114 4.24 0.74 5.26
C PRO A 114 4.51 0.39 3.78
N THR A 115 5.78 0.26 3.43
CA THR A 115 6.18 -0.27 2.13
C THR A 115 5.67 -1.70 1.96
N GLY A 116 5.05 -1.99 0.81
CA GLY A 116 4.52 -3.31 0.51
C GLY A 116 3.14 -3.61 1.11
N SER A 117 2.45 -2.63 1.72
CA SER A 117 1.06 -2.79 2.17
C SER A 117 0.01 -2.73 1.07
N GLY A 118 0.42 -2.54 -0.20
CA GLY A 118 -0.50 -2.50 -1.34
C GLY A 118 -1.06 -1.12 -1.69
N LYS A 119 -0.51 -0.03 -1.14
CA LYS A 119 -1.02 1.35 -1.39
C LYS A 119 -1.20 1.68 -2.87
N THR A 120 -0.18 1.39 -3.68
CA THR A 120 -0.21 1.61 -5.13
C THR A 120 -1.32 0.81 -5.81
N VAL A 121 -1.61 -0.41 -5.34
CA VAL A 121 -2.70 -1.23 -5.89
C VAL A 121 -4.05 -0.59 -5.57
N SER A 122 -4.27 -0.14 -4.34
CA SER A 122 -5.49 0.57 -3.96
C SER A 122 -5.66 1.87 -4.77
N LEU A 123 -4.59 2.66 -4.88
CA LEU A 123 -4.58 3.90 -5.69
C LEU A 123 -4.92 3.64 -7.14
N TYR A 124 -4.24 2.69 -7.80
CA TYR A 124 -4.50 2.37 -9.20
C TYR A 124 -5.90 1.79 -9.41
N THR A 125 -6.45 1.09 -8.42
CA THR A 125 -7.85 0.63 -8.47
C THR A 125 -8.80 1.81 -8.48
N GLY A 126 -8.60 2.79 -7.59
CA GLY A 126 -9.37 4.04 -7.60
C GLY A 126 -9.24 4.80 -8.91
N LEU A 127 -8.03 4.93 -9.44
CA LEU A 127 -7.79 5.58 -10.73
C LEU A 127 -8.50 4.85 -11.88
N ASN A 128 -8.49 3.52 -11.91
CA ASN A 128 -9.20 2.75 -12.94
C ASN A 128 -10.72 2.91 -12.85
N ILE A 129 -11.29 3.06 -11.66
CA ILE A 129 -12.73 3.38 -11.50
C ILE A 129 -13.05 4.75 -12.08
N LEU A 130 -12.14 5.71 -11.93
CA LEU A 130 -12.28 7.08 -12.39
C LEU A 130 -11.89 7.29 -13.86
N ASN A 131 -11.28 6.29 -14.50
CA ASN A 131 -10.70 6.38 -15.84
C ASN A 131 -11.80 6.31 -16.91
N THR A 132 -12.44 7.45 -17.14
CA THR A 132 -13.47 7.68 -18.15
C THR A 132 -12.98 8.71 -19.17
N ASP A 133 -13.48 8.63 -20.40
CA ASP A 133 -13.01 9.47 -21.53
C ASP A 133 -13.25 10.99 -21.32
N ASP A 134 -14.14 11.35 -20.39
CA ASP A 134 -14.50 12.72 -20.04
C ASP A 134 -13.63 13.33 -18.93
N ARG A 135 -12.64 12.61 -18.40
CA ARG A 135 -11.80 13.06 -17.28
C ARG A 135 -10.32 13.08 -17.63
N ASN A 136 -9.66 14.20 -17.37
CA ASN A 136 -8.22 14.35 -17.47
C ASN A 136 -7.51 13.91 -16.19
N ILE A 137 -6.87 12.75 -16.24
CA ILE A 137 -6.14 12.16 -15.11
C ILE A 137 -4.64 12.31 -15.34
N SER A 138 -3.94 12.94 -14.40
CA SER A 138 -2.48 13.09 -14.41
C SER A 138 -1.84 12.51 -13.15
N THR A 139 -0.75 11.75 -13.29
CA THR A 139 -0.02 11.16 -12.16
C THR A 139 1.46 11.54 -12.17
N VAL A 140 2.06 11.73 -10.99
CA VAL A 140 3.50 11.83 -10.81
C VAL A 140 3.99 10.75 -9.85
N GLU A 141 4.97 9.95 -10.27
CA GLU A 141 5.39 8.73 -9.57
C GLU A 141 6.91 8.52 -9.58
N ASP A 142 7.45 7.81 -8.59
CA ASP A 142 8.89 7.50 -8.46
C ASP A 142 9.16 6.01 -8.20
N PRO A 143 9.31 5.17 -9.23
CA PRO A 143 8.91 5.39 -10.63
C PRO A 143 7.48 4.91 -10.88
N VAL A 144 6.98 5.15 -12.10
CA VAL A 144 5.78 4.46 -12.62
C VAL A 144 6.08 2.95 -12.72
N GLU A 145 5.35 2.15 -11.94
CA GLU A 145 5.54 0.69 -11.86
C GLU A 145 4.73 -0.05 -12.94
N ILE A 146 3.51 0.42 -13.26
CA ILE A 146 2.60 -0.19 -14.24
C ILE A 146 1.99 0.89 -15.12
N ASN A 147 1.95 0.62 -16.42
CA ASN A 147 1.30 1.51 -17.40
C ASN A 147 -0.22 1.35 -17.34
N LEU A 148 -0.94 2.46 -17.14
CA LEU A 148 -2.40 2.55 -17.10
C LEU A 148 -2.89 3.27 -18.36
N PRO A 149 -3.46 2.55 -19.34
CA PRO A 149 -4.04 3.17 -20.53
C PRO A 149 -5.13 4.18 -20.16
N GLY A 150 -5.13 5.34 -20.82
CA GLY A 150 -6.08 6.44 -20.55
C GLY A 150 -5.60 7.45 -19.51
N ILE A 151 -4.49 7.19 -18.81
CA ILE A 151 -3.96 8.05 -17.75
C ILE A 151 -2.61 8.64 -18.14
N ASN A 152 -2.42 9.94 -17.91
CA ASN A 152 -1.18 10.65 -18.18
C ASN A 152 -0.17 10.45 -17.03
N GLN A 153 0.69 9.42 -17.14
CA GLN A 153 1.65 9.09 -16.08
C GLN A 153 3.04 9.72 -16.30
N VAL A 154 3.52 10.46 -15.30
CA VAL A 154 4.83 11.12 -15.30
C VAL A 154 5.75 10.45 -14.28
N ASN A 155 6.96 10.09 -14.72
CA ASN A 155 8.03 9.69 -13.80
C ASN A 155 8.73 10.93 -13.27
N THR A 156 9.06 10.95 -11.97
CA THR A 156 10.01 11.93 -11.47
C THR A 156 11.37 11.75 -12.16
N ASN A 157 12.06 12.86 -12.38
CA ASN A 157 13.41 12.91 -12.90
C ASN A 157 14.22 13.97 -12.14
N PRO A 158 14.75 13.63 -10.95
CA PRO A 158 15.53 14.56 -10.14
C PRO A 158 16.74 15.15 -10.88
N ARG A 159 17.35 14.41 -11.81
CA ARG A 159 18.49 14.90 -12.62
C ARG A 159 18.10 16.04 -13.57
N ALA A 160 16.85 16.07 -14.01
CA ALA A 160 16.29 17.12 -14.85
C ALA A 160 15.53 18.19 -14.05
N GLY A 161 15.47 18.07 -12.71
CA GLY A 161 14.69 18.97 -11.86
C GLY A 161 13.18 18.73 -11.88
N LEU A 162 12.72 17.55 -12.33
CA LEU A 162 11.31 17.17 -12.31
C LEU A 162 11.02 16.31 -11.06
N ASP A 163 10.62 16.96 -9.98
CA ASP A 163 10.20 16.34 -8.72
C ASP A 163 8.66 16.34 -8.55
N PHE A 164 8.16 15.87 -7.41
CA PHE A 164 6.73 15.81 -7.13
C PHE A 164 6.07 17.20 -7.14
N ALA A 165 6.68 18.19 -6.48
CA ALA A 165 6.15 19.54 -6.37
C ALA A 165 6.09 20.26 -7.73
N SER A 166 7.17 20.17 -8.53
CA SER A 166 7.23 20.78 -9.88
C SER A 166 6.27 20.13 -10.86
N ALA A 167 6.14 18.80 -10.87
CA ALA A 167 5.16 18.10 -11.68
C ALA A 167 3.72 18.47 -11.29
N LEU A 168 3.43 18.49 -9.98
CA LEU A 168 2.11 18.85 -9.47
C LEU A 168 1.71 20.29 -9.83
N ARG A 169 2.65 21.25 -9.74
CA ARG A 169 2.44 22.62 -10.24
C ARG A 169 2.17 22.67 -11.74
N ALA A 170 2.80 21.79 -12.52
CA ALA A 170 2.57 21.71 -13.95
C ALA A 170 1.17 21.18 -14.25
N PHE A 171 0.72 20.14 -13.53
CA PHE A 171 -0.63 19.59 -13.68
C PHE A 171 -1.71 20.64 -13.49
N LEU A 172 -1.59 21.54 -12.53
CA LEU A 172 -2.55 22.64 -12.32
C LEU A 172 -2.66 23.63 -13.49
N ARG A 173 -1.81 23.54 -14.52
CA ARG A 173 -1.91 24.28 -15.78
C ARG A 173 -2.23 23.38 -16.97
N GLN A 174 -2.68 22.16 -16.72
CA GLN A 174 -3.02 21.16 -17.74
C GLN A 174 -4.52 20.83 -17.74
N ASP A 175 -5.34 21.66 -17.11
CA ASP A 175 -6.79 21.43 -16.98
C ASP A 175 -7.13 20.02 -16.44
N PRO A 176 -6.56 19.60 -15.30
CA PRO A 176 -6.77 18.25 -14.78
C PRO A 176 -8.14 18.18 -14.09
N ASP A 177 -8.77 17.01 -14.10
CA ASP A 177 -9.88 16.71 -13.20
C ASP A 177 -9.37 15.98 -11.95
N ILE A 178 -8.43 15.06 -12.17
CA ILE A 178 -7.89 14.17 -11.13
C ILE A 178 -6.37 14.22 -11.18
N VAL A 179 -5.77 14.36 -10.01
CA VAL A 179 -4.31 14.34 -9.86
C VAL A 179 -3.91 13.26 -8.86
N MET A 180 -2.94 12.42 -9.24
CA MET A 180 -2.32 11.47 -8.32
C MET A 180 -0.86 11.82 -8.07
N VAL A 181 -0.52 11.97 -6.79
CA VAL A 181 0.86 12.18 -6.34
C VAL A 181 1.33 10.90 -5.67
N GLY A 182 2.35 10.24 -6.22
CA GLY A 182 2.80 8.92 -5.77
C GLY A 182 3.07 8.86 -4.27
N GLU A 183 3.65 9.91 -3.69
CA GLU A 183 3.88 10.02 -2.26
C GLU A 183 4.05 11.49 -1.84
N ILE A 184 3.51 11.87 -0.68
CA ILE A 184 3.78 13.16 -0.04
C ILE A 184 4.88 12.97 1.03
N ARG A 185 6.06 13.53 0.77
CA ARG A 185 7.23 13.43 1.67
C ARG A 185 7.59 14.72 2.37
N ASP A 186 7.22 15.86 1.80
CA ASP A 186 7.61 17.20 2.23
C ASP A 186 6.41 18.16 2.26
N LEU A 187 6.59 19.26 2.99
CA LEU A 187 5.56 20.29 3.17
C LEU A 187 5.17 20.93 1.84
N GLU A 188 6.13 21.16 0.94
CA GLU A 188 5.89 21.81 -0.34
C GLU A 188 4.89 21.02 -1.20
N THR A 189 5.14 19.71 -1.35
CA THR A 189 4.25 18.80 -2.07
C THR A 189 2.89 18.72 -1.38
N ALA A 190 2.85 18.64 -0.04
CA ALA A 190 1.62 18.61 0.73
C ALA A 190 0.76 19.87 0.52
N GLU A 191 1.36 21.05 0.57
CA GLU A 191 0.66 22.32 0.38
C GLU A 191 0.05 22.44 -1.01
N ILE A 192 0.80 22.07 -2.06
CA ILE A 192 0.32 22.17 -3.42
C ILE A 192 -0.83 21.16 -3.64
N ALA A 193 -0.71 19.94 -3.10
CA ALA A 193 -1.74 18.91 -3.20
C ALA A 193 -3.03 19.34 -2.50
N ILE A 194 -2.91 19.95 -1.31
CA ILE A 194 -4.06 20.47 -0.56
C ILE A 194 -4.69 21.66 -1.27
N LYS A 195 -3.90 22.59 -1.81
CA LYS A 195 -4.41 23.69 -2.63
C LYS A 195 -5.17 23.16 -3.86
N ALA A 196 -4.63 22.15 -4.55
CA ALA A 196 -5.29 21.51 -5.68
C ALA A 196 -6.67 20.94 -5.28
N ALA A 197 -6.75 20.25 -4.15
CA ALA A 197 -8.00 19.70 -3.64
C ALA A 197 -9.03 20.81 -3.29
N LEU A 198 -8.57 21.90 -2.67
CA LEU A 198 -9.42 23.06 -2.32
C LEU A 198 -9.89 23.85 -3.55
N THR A 199 -9.12 23.82 -4.66
CA THR A 199 -9.50 24.48 -5.91
C THR A 199 -10.32 23.58 -6.85
N GLY A 200 -10.97 22.54 -6.32
CA GLY A 200 -11.95 21.76 -7.08
C GLY A 200 -11.39 20.55 -7.83
N HIS A 201 -10.19 20.06 -7.50
CA HIS A 201 -9.65 18.83 -8.08
C HIS A 201 -9.80 17.65 -7.14
N LEU A 202 -9.93 16.44 -7.68
CA LEU A 202 -9.80 15.21 -6.88
C LEU A 202 -8.32 14.82 -6.82
N VAL A 203 -7.77 14.76 -5.61
CA VAL A 203 -6.35 14.47 -5.37
C VAL A 203 -6.20 13.13 -4.66
N LEU A 204 -5.41 12.23 -5.24
CA LEU A 204 -5.06 10.96 -4.64
C LEU A 204 -3.58 10.96 -4.26
N SER A 205 -3.22 10.49 -3.07
CA SER A 205 -1.80 10.37 -2.72
C SER A 205 -1.52 9.29 -1.69
N THR A 206 -0.23 9.04 -1.42
CA THR A 206 0.20 8.18 -0.32
C THR A 206 1.03 8.90 0.72
N LEU A 207 0.91 8.44 1.97
CA LEU A 207 1.80 8.80 3.07
C LEU A 207 2.28 7.53 3.79
N HIS A 208 3.37 7.65 4.53
CA HIS A 208 3.88 6.60 5.41
C HIS A 208 3.52 6.87 6.87
N THR A 209 2.34 6.41 7.26
CA THR A 209 1.83 6.46 8.64
C THR A 209 1.29 5.10 9.04
N ASN A 210 1.14 4.86 10.35
CA ASN A 210 0.78 3.54 10.86
C ASN A 210 -0.73 3.28 10.83
N ASP A 211 -1.54 4.33 10.94
CA ASP A 211 -3.00 4.31 10.97
C ASP A 211 -3.59 5.59 10.34
N ALA A 212 -4.92 5.64 10.24
CA ALA A 212 -5.61 6.78 9.64
C ALA A 212 -5.55 8.06 10.53
N PRO A 213 -5.81 8.03 11.85
CA PRO A 213 -5.70 9.21 12.72
C PRO A 213 -4.32 9.88 12.70
N GLN A 214 -3.23 9.10 12.75
CA GLN A 214 -1.85 9.61 12.68
C GLN A 214 -1.54 10.29 11.34
N THR A 215 -2.32 10.04 10.30
CA THR A 215 -2.14 10.70 9.00
C THR A 215 -2.48 12.19 9.08
N LEU A 216 -3.53 12.55 9.82
CA LEU A 216 -3.92 13.94 10.03
C LEU A 216 -2.89 14.68 10.87
N THR A 217 -2.45 14.08 11.98
CA THR A 217 -1.40 14.68 12.82
C THR A 217 -0.06 14.74 12.09
N ARG A 218 0.26 13.79 11.21
CA ARG A 218 1.46 13.84 10.36
C ARG A 218 1.44 15.05 9.43
N LEU A 219 0.32 15.35 8.77
CA LEU A 219 0.19 16.54 7.94
C LEU A 219 0.37 17.83 8.76
N ALA A 220 -0.25 17.91 9.94
CA ALA A 220 -0.08 19.04 10.86
C ALA A 220 1.38 19.21 11.28
N ASN A 221 2.06 18.12 11.64
CA ASN A 221 3.48 18.11 12.02
C ASN A 221 4.43 18.47 10.87
N MET A 222 4.02 18.25 9.61
CA MET A 222 4.77 18.73 8.44
C MET A 222 4.68 20.26 8.28
N GLY A 223 3.74 20.93 8.97
CA GLY A 223 3.52 22.37 8.90
C GLY A 223 2.27 22.76 8.11
N VAL A 224 1.43 21.80 7.70
CA VAL A 224 0.18 22.12 7.00
C VAL A 224 -0.82 22.71 8.00
N PRO A 225 -1.43 23.89 7.71
CA PRO A 225 -2.45 24.47 8.58
C PRO A 225 -3.66 23.55 8.79
N ALA A 226 -4.09 23.40 10.05
CA ALA A 226 -5.19 22.52 10.46
C ALA A 226 -6.49 22.74 9.66
N PHE A 227 -6.87 23.99 9.43
CA PHE A 227 -8.04 24.35 8.63
C PHE A 227 -7.98 23.79 7.20
N ASN A 228 -6.81 23.82 6.57
CA ASN A 228 -6.64 23.31 5.21
C ASN A 228 -6.73 21.78 5.19
N ILE A 229 -6.23 21.09 6.22
CA ILE A 229 -6.36 19.63 6.36
C ILE A 229 -7.85 19.27 6.48
N ALA A 230 -8.55 19.90 7.43
CA ALA A 230 -9.96 19.63 7.70
C ALA A 230 -10.88 19.90 6.49
N SER A 231 -10.53 20.89 5.66
CA SER A 231 -11.33 21.27 4.50
C SER A 231 -10.99 20.47 3.23
N ALA A 232 -9.77 19.96 3.09
CA ALA A 232 -9.29 19.32 1.87
C ALA A 232 -9.36 17.79 1.92
N VAL A 233 -9.02 17.18 3.05
CA VAL A 233 -8.92 15.72 3.18
C VAL A 233 -10.31 15.13 3.36
N SER A 234 -10.75 14.31 2.42
CA SER A 234 -12.09 13.69 2.44
C SER A 234 -12.07 12.28 3.01
N LEU A 235 -11.02 11.50 2.70
CA LEU A 235 -10.90 10.11 3.09
C LEU A 235 -9.45 9.72 3.35
N ILE A 236 -9.22 8.96 4.42
CA ILE A 236 -7.95 8.31 4.69
C ILE A 236 -8.16 6.79 4.72
N ILE A 237 -7.34 6.07 3.97
CA ILE A 237 -7.30 4.60 3.93
C ILE A 237 -5.95 4.16 4.49
N ALA A 238 -5.92 3.71 5.74
CA ALA A 238 -4.73 3.02 6.25
C ALA A 238 -4.83 1.54 5.93
N GLN A 239 -3.74 0.93 5.45
CA GLN A 239 -3.76 -0.48 5.05
C GLN A 239 -2.51 -1.27 5.43
N ARG A 240 -2.74 -2.55 5.70
CA ARG A 240 -1.74 -3.61 5.89
C ARG A 240 -2.07 -4.79 4.97
N LEU A 241 -1.08 -5.65 4.68
CA LEU A 241 -1.32 -6.94 4.05
C LEU A 241 -1.01 -8.06 5.03
N ALA A 242 -1.99 -8.91 5.28
CA ALA A 242 -1.85 -10.17 6.01
C ALA A 242 -1.78 -11.33 5.02
N ARG A 243 -1.17 -12.43 5.44
CA ARG A 243 -1.17 -13.71 4.71
C ARG A 243 -2.54 -14.39 4.83
N ARG A 244 -3.02 -14.99 3.74
CA ARG A 244 -4.28 -15.76 3.77
C ARG A 244 -4.03 -17.19 4.19
N LEU A 245 -4.87 -17.72 5.07
CA LEU A 245 -4.85 -19.13 5.42
C LEU A 245 -5.07 -20.01 4.19
N CYS A 246 -4.32 -21.09 4.09
CA CYS A 246 -4.47 -22.03 2.99
C CYS A 246 -5.83 -22.73 3.07
N PRO A 247 -6.65 -22.69 2.00
CA PRO A 247 -7.98 -23.31 2.01
C PRO A 247 -7.93 -24.84 2.11
N HIS A 248 -6.80 -25.48 1.78
CA HIS A 248 -6.65 -26.93 1.78
C HIS A 248 -6.24 -27.51 3.14
N CYS A 249 -5.51 -26.74 3.96
CA CYS A 249 -4.92 -27.26 5.19
C CYS A 249 -5.28 -26.47 6.46
N LYS A 250 -6.04 -25.38 6.36
CA LYS A 250 -6.48 -24.65 7.56
C LYS A 250 -7.29 -25.57 8.46
N LYS A 251 -7.07 -25.48 9.77
CA LYS A 251 -7.80 -26.27 10.76
C LYS A 251 -8.36 -25.37 11.86
N PRO A 252 -9.48 -25.76 12.49
CA PRO A 252 -9.96 -25.09 13.68
C PRO A 252 -8.88 -25.14 14.77
N VAL A 253 -8.73 -24.03 15.51
CA VAL A 253 -7.84 -23.93 16.67
C VAL A 253 -8.69 -23.50 17.85
N ASP A 254 -8.55 -24.22 18.95
CA ASP A 254 -9.19 -23.88 20.21
C ASP A 254 -8.32 -22.85 20.94
N ILE A 255 -8.90 -21.68 21.23
CA ILE A 255 -8.24 -20.58 21.91
C ILE A 255 -9.08 -20.24 23.14
N PRO A 256 -8.48 -20.19 24.35
CA PRO A 256 -9.22 -19.85 25.57
C PRO A 256 -9.97 -18.52 25.43
N LYS A 257 -11.18 -18.46 25.99
CA LYS A 257 -12.05 -17.27 25.88
C LYS A 257 -11.36 -16.03 26.44
N GLU A 258 -10.62 -16.17 27.52
CA GLU A 258 -9.86 -15.09 28.17
C GLU A 258 -8.86 -14.48 27.19
N ALA A 259 -8.14 -15.33 26.45
CA ALA A 259 -7.20 -14.87 25.42
C ALA A 259 -7.92 -14.17 24.26
N LEU A 260 -9.13 -14.60 23.89
CA LEU A 260 -9.90 -13.94 22.83
C LEU A 260 -10.38 -12.55 23.26
N VAL A 261 -10.85 -12.38 24.50
CA VAL A 261 -11.21 -11.07 25.04
C VAL A 261 -9.99 -10.14 25.06
N GLU A 262 -8.84 -10.62 25.55
CA GLU A 262 -7.58 -9.85 25.55
C GLU A 262 -7.12 -9.43 24.15
N GLU A 263 -7.43 -10.26 23.14
CA GLU A 263 -7.11 -9.98 21.75
C GLU A 263 -8.05 -8.95 21.10
N GLY A 264 -9.17 -8.63 21.76
CA GLY A 264 -10.14 -7.60 21.35
C GLY A 264 -11.44 -8.13 20.74
N PHE A 265 -11.72 -9.44 20.89
CA PHE A 265 -13.04 -9.98 20.56
C PHE A 265 -14.06 -9.57 21.64
N LYS A 266 -15.31 -9.31 21.24
CA LYS A 266 -16.36 -9.00 22.22
C LYS A 266 -16.91 -10.29 22.82
N GLU A 267 -17.25 -10.28 24.10
CA GLU A 267 -17.72 -11.46 24.83
C GLU A 267 -18.96 -12.12 24.19
N ASP A 268 -19.86 -11.31 23.64
CA ASP A 268 -21.09 -11.75 22.96
C ASP A 268 -20.84 -12.48 21.63
N GLU A 269 -19.63 -12.37 21.07
CA GLU A 269 -19.26 -12.99 19.80
C GLU A 269 -18.48 -14.30 19.98
N ILE A 270 -17.98 -14.60 21.19
CA ILE A 270 -16.99 -15.67 21.41
C ILE A 270 -17.61 -17.07 21.37
N ASP A 271 -18.84 -17.24 21.86
CA ASP A 271 -19.45 -18.57 22.01
C ASP A 271 -19.64 -19.30 20.67
N ASP A 272 -19.92 -18.55 19.60
CA ASP A 272 -20.09 -19.07 18.25
C ASP A 272 -18.83 -18.91 17.36
N LEU A 273 -17.72 -18.43 17.93
CA LEU A 273 -16.54 -18.07 17.17
C LEU A 273 -15.67 -19.29 16.87
N GLN A 274 -15.54 -19.61 15.58
CA GLN A 274 -14.62 -20.63 15.11
C GLN A 274 -13.36 -20.03 14.47
N ILE A 275 -12.24 -20.09 15.18
CA ILE A 275 -10.95 -19.59 14.69
C ILE A 275 -10.19 -20.68 13.95
N TYR A 276 -9.52 -20.29 12.87
CA TYR A 276 -8.68 -21.16 12.07
C TYR A 276 -7.20 -20.81 12.21
N GLY A 277 -6.35 -21.83 12.16
CA GLY A 277 -4.89 -21.72 12.20
C GLY A 277 -4.20 -22.34 10.99
N ALA A 278 -2.93 -22.00 10.83
CA ALA A 278 -2.06 -22.51 9.77
C ALA A 278 -1.48 -23.87 10.17
N VAL A 279 -1.42 -24.81 9.22
CA VAL A 279 -0.87 -26.16 9.43
C VAL A 279 0.29 -26.44 8.48
N GLY A 280 0.11 -26.17 7.19
CA GLY A 280 1.07 -26.48 6.14
C GLY A 280 0.65 -27.69 5.29
N CYS A 281 0.85 -27.57 3.98
CA CYS A 281 0.71 -28.64 3.00
C CYS A 281 1.63 -28.36 1.80
N ASP A 282 1.64 -29.25 0.83
CA ASP A 282 2.39 -29.13 -0.43
C ASP A 282 1.93 -27.97 -1.33
N GLN A 283 0.75 -27.39 -1.08
CA GLN A 283 0.18 -26.32 -1.90
C GLN A 283 0.36 -24.91 -1.33
N CYS A 284 1.01 -24.77 -0.17
CA CYS A 284 1.14 -23.51 0.54
C CYS A 284 2.54 -23.34 1.13
N VAL A 285 2.80 -22.15 1.66
CA VAL A 285 4.04 -21.85 2.38
C VAL A 285 3.68 -21.65 3.84
N GLU A 286 4.07 -22.60 4.69
CA GLU A 286 3.84 -22.56 6.15
C GLU A 286 2.35 -22.38 6.52
N GLY A 287 1.44 -22.97 5.74
CA GLY A 287 0.00 -22.90 6.00
C GLY A 287 -0.70 -21.67 5.40
N TYR A 288 0.02 -20.82 4.65
CA TYR A 288 -0.53 -19.63 4.00
C TYR A 288 -0.38 -19.65 2.47
N LYS A 289 -1.34 -19.06 1.76
CA LYS A 289 -1.32 -18.93 0.30
C LYS A 289 -2.00 -17.65 -0.15
N GLY A 290 -1.22 -16.69 -0.62
CA GLY A 290 -1.70 -15.38 -1.02
C GLY A 290 -1.86 -14.43 0.15
N ARG A 291 -2.42 -13.24 -0.13
CA ARG A 291 -2.55 -12.14 0.83
C ARG A 291 -3.96 -11.57 0.84
N VAL A 292 -4.33 -10.95 1.96
CA VAL A 292 -5.58 -10.22 2.19
C VAL A 292 -5.24 -8.82 2.69
N GLY A 293 -5.98 -7.82 2.22
CA GLY A 293 -5.88 -6.46 2.71
C GLY A 293 -6.65 -6.29 4.02
N ILE A 294 -6.02 -5.62 4.97
CA ILE A 294 -6.66 -5.14 6.20
C ILE A 294 -6.69 -3.63 6.11
N TYR A 295 -7.88 -3.04 6.21
CA TYR A 295 -8.12 -1.63 5.91
C TYR A 295 -8.78 -0.93 7.09
N GLN A 296 -8.35 0.30 7.36
CA GLN A 296 -9.10 1.29 8.11
C GLN A 296 -9.48 2.39 7.14
N VAL A 297 -10.78 2.49 6.82
CA VAL A 297 -11.32 3.47 5.86
C VAL A 297 -12.08 4.53 6.64
N MET A 298 -11.42 5.67 6.85
CA MET A 298 -11.82 6.75 7.76
C MET A 298 -12.15 8.02 6.96
N PRO A 299 -13.44 8.33 6.73
CA PRO A 299 -13.86 9.64 6.24
C PRO A 299 -13.49 10.72 7.26
N VAL A 300 -13.16 11.92 6.78
CA VAL A 300 -12.95 13.08 7.67
C VAL A 300 -14.32 13.74 7.89
N SER A 301 -14.92 13.48 9.05
CA SER A 301 -16.19 14.08 9.47
C SER A 301 -16.00 15.53 9.93
N GLU A 302 -17.09 16.27 10.09
CA GLU A 302 -17.06 17.63 10.67
C GLU A 302 -16.48 17.64 12.09
N GLU A 303 -16.78 16.61 12.90
CA GLU A 303 -16.28 16.52 14.27
C GLU A 303 -14.78 16.20 14.31
N ILE A 304 -14.31 15.28 13.45
CA ILE A 304 -12.87 15.05 13.24
C ILE A 304 -12.20 16.34 12.77
N GLY A 305 -12.83 17.08 11.85
CA GLY A 305 -12.38 18.40 11.39
C GLY A 305 -12.22 19.39 12.55
N ARG A 306 -13.19 19.46 13.46
CA ARG A 306 -13.13 20.31 14.67
C ARG A 306 -11.97 19.92 15.57
N ILE A 307 -11.80 18.64 15.87
CA ILE A 307 -10.69 18.13 16.70
C ILE A 307 -9.34 18.57 16.11
N ILE A 308 -9.15 18.44 14.79
CA ILE A 308 -7.91 18.88 14.13
C ILE A 308 -7.69 20.39 14.29
N MET A 309 -8.74 21.20 14.11
CA MET A 309 -8.66 22.66 14.25
C MET A 309 -8.37 23.12 15.68
N GLU A 310 -8.81 22.36 16.67
CA GLU A 310 -8.52 22.60 18.09
C GLU A 310 -7.13 22.09 18.52
N GLY A 311 -6.38 21.47 17.60
CA GLY A 311 -5.03 20.94 17.87
C GLY A 311 -5.05 19.56 18.54
N GLY A 312 -6.14 18.81 18.40
CA GLY A 312 -6.30 17.48 18.95
C GLY A 312 -5.31 16.47 18.37
N ASN A 313 -5.03 15.44 19.16
CA ASN A 313 -4.05 14.40 18.85
C ASN A 313 -4.68 13.16 18.19
N ALA A 314 -3.83 12.20 17.81
CA ALA A 314 -4.27 11.00 17.09
C ALA A 314 -5.20 10.09 17.93
N LEU A 315 -5.09 10.11 19.26
CA LEU A 315 -5.97 9.34 20.15
C LEU A 315 -7.37 9.94 20.14
N GLU A 316 -7.51 11.25 20.26
CA GLU A 316 -8.81 11.93 20.25
C GLU A 316 -9.54 11.72 18.90
N ILE A 317 -8.80 11.78 17.80
CA ILE A 317 -9.31 11.46 16.46
C ILE A 317 -9.71 9.98 16.37
N GLY A 318 -8.90 9.08 16.93
CA GLY A 318 -9.19 7.64 16.97
C GLY A 318 -10.45 7.32 17.77
N ASP A 319 -10.62 7.95 18.93
CA ASP A 319 -11.81 7.82 19.79
C ASP A 319 -13.06 8.33 19.06
N GLN A 320 -12.94 9.45 18.36
CA GLN A 320 -14.04 9.98 17.55
C GLN A 320 -14.37 9.06 16.38
N ALA A 321 -13.37 8.53 15.67
CA ALA A 321 -13.57 7.57 14.60
C ALA A 321 -14.26 6.29 15.11
N ALA A 322 -13.89 5.80 16.31
CA ALA A 322 -14.54 4.66 16.94
C ALA A 322 -16.01 4.95 17.28
N LYS A 323 -16.33 6.15 17.80
CA LYS A 323 -17.73 6.58 18.04
C LYS A 323 -18.55 6.64 16.75
N GLU A 324 -17.92 6.99 15.64
CA GLU A 324 -18.54 7.01 14.30
C GLU A 324 -18.62 5.62 13.63
N GLY A 325 -18.24 4.55 14.34
CA GLY A 325 -18.29 3.19 13.82
C GLY A 325 -17.25 2.93 12.73
N ILE A 326 -16.08 3.57 12.81
CA ILE A 326 -14.95 3.34 11.92
C ILE A 326 -14.05 2.29 12.56
N ALA A 327 -14.10 1.07 12.03
CA ALA A 327 -13.20 0.01 12.46
C ALA A 327 -11.74 0.39 12.17
N ASP A 328 -10.89 0.29 13.18
CA ASP A 328 -9.45 0.44 13.02
C ASP A 328 -8.82 -0.77 12.30
N LEU A 329 -7.50 -0.74 12.11
CA LEU A 329 -6.77 -1.86 11.49
C LEU A 329 -6.89 -3.14 12.31
N ARG A 330 -6.96 -3.03 13.65
CA ARG A 330 -7.02 -4.18 14.55
C ARG A 330 -8.37 -4.88 14.43
N GLN A 331 -9.45 -4.14 14.60
CA GLN A 331 -10.83 -4.62 14.51
C GLN A 331 -11.13 -5.16 13.12
N SER A 332 -10.66 -4.48 12.06
CA SER A 332 -10.79 -5.00 10.69
C SER A 332 -10.01 -6.31 10.50
N GLY A 333 -8.83 -6.44 11.11
CA GLY A 333 -8.07 -7.69 11.16
C GLY A 333 -8.82 -8.81 11.88
N LEU A 334 -9.39 -8.53 13.04
CA LEU A 334 -10.17 -9.50 13.82
C LEU A 334 -11.41 -9.97 13.05
N ASN A 335 -12.10 -9.08 12.32
CA ASN A 335 -13.22 -9.47 11.45
C ASN A 335 -12.76 -10.50 10.38
N LYS A 336 -11.60 -10.30 9.75
CA LYS A 336 -11.03 -11.30 8.82
C LYS A 336 -10.65 -12.63 9.48
N VAL A 337 -10.36 -12.63 10.78
CA VAL A 337 -10.13 -13.86 11.56
C VAL A 337 -11.45 -14.59 11.79
N LYS A 338 -12.54 -13.86 12.13
CA LYS A 338 -13.90 -14.41 12.25
C LYS A 338 -14.34 -15.10 10.96
N ASP A 339 -14.03 -14.50 9.81
CA ASP A 339 -14.33 -15.07 8.49
C ASP A 339 -13.43 -16.27 8.12
N GLY A 340 -12.46 -16.63 8.96
CA GLY A 340 -11.50 -17.70 8.71
C GLY A 340 -10.61 -17.46 7.48
N VAL A 341 -10.38 -16.19 7.12
CA VAL A 341 -9.55 -15.77 5.97
C VAL A 341 -8.07 -15.72 6.34
N THR A 342 -7.77 -15.31 7.55
CA THR A 342 -6.42 -15.20 8.14
C THR A 342 -6.42 -15.77 9.56
N SER A 343 -5.23 -16.01 10.11
CA SER A 343 -5.06 -16.43 11.50
C SER A 343 -4.93 -15.23 12.45
N LEU A 344 -5.20 -15.48 13.73
CA LEU A 344 -4.94 -14.51 14.80
C LEU A 344 -3.45 -14.17 14.93
N GLU A 345 -2.57 -15.17 14.80
CA GLU A 345 -1.11 -14.99 14.78
C GLU A 345 -0.67 -13.99 13.70
N GLU A 346 -1.23 -14.12 12.50
CA GLU A 346 -0.89 -13.25 11.39
C GLU A 346 -1.41 -11.82 11.59
N ILE A 347 -2.60 -11.65 12.19
CA ILE A 347 -3.12 -10.32 12.55
C ILE A 347 -2.23 -9.70 13.62
N ASN A 348 -1.85 -10.44 14.66
CA ASN A 348 -0.91 -9.96 15.68
C ASN A 348 0.39 -9.47 15.06
N ARG A 349 0.97 -10.23 14.12
CA ARG A 349 2.19 -9.83 13.40
C ARG A 349 2.08 -8.50 12.65
N VAL A 350 0.91 -8.17 12.11
CA VAL A 350 0.74 -6.98 11.24
C VAL A 350 0.09 -5.80 11.95
N THR A 351 -0.56 -5.99 13.09
CA THR A 351 -1.25 -4.95 13.85
C THR A 351 -0.68 -4.66 15.23
N LYS A 352 0.00 -5.61 15.88
CA LYS A 352 0.67 -5.39 17.17
C LYS A 352 2.16 -5.13 16.89
N GLU A 353 2.71 -4.07 17.48
CA GLU A 353 4.15 -3.79 17.44
C GLU A 353 4.92 -4.66 18.45
#